data_AF-A0A507DXJ9-F1
#
_entry.id   AF-A0A507DXJ9-F1
#
_cell.length_a   1.000
_cell.length_b   1.000
_cell.length_c   1.000
_cell.angle_alpha   90.00
_cell.angle_beta   90.00
_cell.angle_gamma   90.00
#
_symmetry.space_group_name_H-M   'P 1'
#
loop_
_entity.id
_entity.type
_entity.pdbx_description
1 polymer ?
#
loop_
_entity_poly.entity_id
_entity_poly.type
_entity_poly.pdbx_seq_one_letter_code
_entity_poly.pdbx_strand_id
1 'polypeptide(L)'
;MSDLKAVSILAKTGFAWQVWKETQPDLFWFFERNFTGSKLNLKLTGEEKHFIIEMEVPNDHLGKLEKSFKDGTLATEIDKIHGMDPAFSYGKKDAKLSRFCVTMAEARPINAADKTMESLEQQIMQLELLERTRSIDLKMVMESLQSFQLDFHKRFEYLDKKVDEMTAKVDAKCERLNATMQRYKK
;
A
#
# COMPACT_ATOMS: atom_id res chain seq x y z
N MET A 1 -11.99 3.19 -26.72
CA MET A 1 -11.45 2.63 -25.47
C MET A 1 -11.50 3.74 -24.45
N SER A 2 -12.07 3.52 -23.27
CA SER A 2 -12.12 4.52 -22.21
C SER A 2 -10.72 4.77 -21.66
N ASP A 3 -10.29 6.03 -21.61
CA ASP A 3 -9.00 6.41 -21.01
C ASP A 3 -8.99 6.02 -19.52
N LEU A 4 -8.10 5.10 -19.15
CA LEU A 4 -7.87 4.71 -17.77
C LEU A 4 -6.94 5.72 -17.09
N LYS A 5 -7.25 6.06 -15.84
CA LYS A 5 -6.43 6.91 -14.99
C LYS A 5 -5.96 6.12 -13.78
N ALA A 6 -4.68 6.25 -13.46
CA ALA A 6 -4.13 5.73 -12.21
C ALA A 6 -4.55 6.63 -11.05
N VAL A 7 -5.20 6.05 -10.05
CA VAL A 7 -5.67 6.71 -8.84
C VAL A 7 -4.97 6.10 -7.65
N SER A 8 -4.47 6.92 -6.74
CA SER A 8 -3.90 6.49 -5.47
C SER A 8 -4.59 7.19 -4.30
N ILE A 9 -4.91 6.42 -3.26
CA ILE A 9 -5.56 6.90 -2.03
C ILE A 9 -4.72 6.47 -0.83
N LEU A 10 -4.50 7.36 0.14
CA LEU A 10 -3.85 7.04 1.41
C LEU A 10 -4.92 6.67 2.46
N ALA A 11 -4.88 5.44 2.96
CA ALA A 11 -5.75 4.96 4.03
C ALA A 11 -4.98 4.87 5.35
N LYS A 12 -5.47 5.55 6.38
CA LYS A 12 -5.00 5.42 7.76
C LYS A 12 -5.97 4.58 8.57
N THR A 13 -5.52 3.55 9.27
CA THR A 13 -6.43 2.59 9.92
C THR A 13 -5.73 1.86 11.08
N GLY A 14 -6.52 1.33 12.01
CA GLY A 14 -6.07 0.41 13.06
C GLY A 14 -5.92 -1.05 12.59
N PHE A 15 -6.42 -1.42 11.42
CA PHE A 15 -6.29 -2.77 10.89
C PHE A 15 -4.84 -3.11 10.54
N ALA A 16 -4.45 -4.35 10.86
CA ALA A 16 -3.15 -4.88 10.50
C ALA A 16 -3.06 -5.14 8.98
N TRP A 17 -1.84 -5.09 8.45
CA TRP A 17 -1.55 -5.31 7.02
C TRP A 17 -2.09 -6.65 6.49
N GLN A 18 -2.08 -7.69 7.31
CA GLN A 18 -2.57 -9.02 6.97
C GLN A 18 -4.05 -8.98 6.61
N VAL A 19 -4.86 -8.22 7.36
CA VAL A 19 -6.29 -8.06 7.08
C VAL A 19 -6.48 -7.43 5.70
N TRP A 20 -5.72 -6.36 5.40
CA TRP A 20 -5.75 -5.70 4.10
C TRP A 20 -5.35 -6.63 2.94
N LYS A 21 -4.43 -7.55 3.18
CA LYS A 21 -4.03 -8.55 2.17
C LYS A 21 -5.09 -9.63 1.97
N GLU A 22 -5.69 -10.10 3.05
CA GLU A 22 -6.76 -11.11 3.02
C GLU A 22 -8.01 -10.56 2.32
N THR A 23 -8.38 -9.31 2.58
CA THR A 23 -9.54 -8.63 1.97
C THR A 23 -9.24 -7.93 0.65
N GLN A 24 -8.00 -8.02 0.14
CA GLN A 24 -7.61 -7.40 -1.14
C GLN A 24 -8.51 -7.85 -2.31
N PRO A 25 -8.91 -9.13 -2.45
CA PRO A 25 -9.83 -9.56 -3.50
C PRO A 25 -11.22 -8.91 -3.38
N ASP A 26 -11.75 -8.76 -2.16
CA ASP A 26 -13.05 -8.13 -1.91
C ASP A 26 -13.01 -6.64 -2.21
N LEU A 27 -11.92 -5.96 -1.84
CA LEU A 27 -11.65 -4.58 -2.24
C LEU A 27 -11.60 -4.45 -3.76
N PHE A 28 -10.89 -5.35 -4.45
CA PHE A 28 -10.80 -5.31 -5.92
C PHE A 28 -12.18 -5.44 -6.54
N TRP A 29 -12.95 -6.43 -6.12
CA TRP A 29 -14.30 -6.67 -6.63
C TRP A 29 -15.25 -5.50 -6.35
N PHE A 30 -15.12 -4.87 -5.18
CA PHE A 30 -15.86 -3.64 -4.86
C PHE A 30 -15.52 -2.50 -5.83
N PHE A 31 -14.24 -2.26 -6.10
CA PHE A 31 -13.82 -1.19 -7.02
C PHE A 31 -14.20 -1.48 -8.47
N GLU A 32 -14.05 -2.73 -8.92
CA GLU A 32 -14.46 -3.20 -10.23
C GLU A 32 -15.97 -2.97 -10.44
N ARG A 33 -16.80 -3.41 -9.49
CA ARG A 33 -18.26 -3.33 -9.62
C ARG A 33 -18.80 -1.90 -9.52
N ASN A 34 -18.22 -1.05 -8.67
CA ASN A 34 -18.79 0.27 -8.38
C ASN A 34 -18.19 1.41 -9.22
N PHE A 35 -16.94 1.25 -9.65
CA PHE A 35 -16.18 2.28 -10.35
C PHE A 35 -15.49 1.75 -11.61
N THR A 36 -15.73 0.50 -12.01
CA THR A 36 -15.16 -0.09 -13.22
C THR A 36 -13.62 -0.15 -13.13
N GLY A 37 -13.10 -0.30 -11.91
CA GLY A 37 -11.67 -0.38 -11.66
C GLY A 37 -11.06 -1.66 -12.23
N SER A 38 -9.99 -1.55 -13.01
CA SER A 38 -9.35 -2.70 -13.70
C SER A 38 -8.19 -3.32 -12.94
N LYS A 39 -7.66 -2.61 -11.94
CA LYS A 39 -6.48 -3.01 -11.17
C LYS A 39 -6.59 -2.51 -9.75
N LEU A 40 -6.13 -3.31 -8.79
CA LEU A 40 -5.98 -2.89 -7.39
C LEU A 40 -4.65 -3.40 -6.81
N ASN A 41 -3.84 -2.47 -6.33
CA ASN A 41 -2.61 -2.74 -5.62
C ASN A 41 -2.62 -2.08 -4.25
N LEU A 42 -2.19 -2.83 -3.24
CA LEU A 42 -2.00 -2.33 -1.89
C LEU A 42 -0.50 -2.23 -1.60
N LYS A 43 -0.06 -1.10 -1.06
CA LYS A 43 1.33 -0.87 -0.66
C LYS A 43 1.42 -0.43 0.81
N LEU A 44 2.44 -0.94 1.50
CA LEU A 44 2.86 -0.42 2.79
C LEU A 44 3.53 0.95 2.63
N THR A 45 3.37 1.80 3.63
CA THR A 45 4.20 3.00 3.80
C THR A 45 5.23 2.77 4.90
N GLY A 46 6.11 3.75 5.14
CA GLY A 46 7.02 3.72 6.29
C GLY A 46 6.31 3.80 7.65
N GLU A 47 5.00 4.12 7.67
CA GLU A 47 4.18 4.13 8.87
C GLU A 47 3.25 2.90 8.89
N GLU A 48 3.29 2.13 9.98
CA GLU A 48 2.58 0.85 10.14
C GLU A 48 1.05 0.93 9.96
N LYS A 49 0.48 2.11 10.19
CA LYS A 49 -0.97 2.37 10.12
C LYS A 49 -1.42 3.11 8.87
N HIS A 50 -0.52 3.30 7.90
CA HIS A 50 -0.79 4.00 6.66
C HIS A 50 -0.52 3.10 5.46
N PHE A 51 -1.54 2.94 4.62
CA PHE A 51 -1.54 2.08 3.46
C PHE A 51 -1.91 2.88 2.21
N ILE A 52 -1.28 2.56 1.08
CA ILE A 52 -1.62 3.16 -0.21
C ILE A 52 -2.45 2.16 -1.00
N ILE A 53 -3.61 2.61 -1.45
CA ILE A 53 -4.49 1.88 -2.36
C ILE A 53 -4.31 2.49 -3.75
N GLU A 54 -3.75 1.74 -4.68
CA GLU A 54 -3.59 2.13 -6.08
C GLU A 54 -4.57 1.36 -6.96
N MET A 55 -5.22 2.06 -7.88
CA MET A 55 -6.17 1.49 -8.80
C MET A 55 -6.13 2.18 -10.16
N GLU A 56 -6.64 1.50 -11.18
CA GLU A 56 -6.86 2.09 -12.51
C GLU A 56 -8.36 2.20 -12.75
N VAL A 57 -8.83 3.41 -13.07
CA VAL A 57 -10.26 3.73 -13.16
C VAL A 57 -10.53 4.51 -14.44
N PRO A 58 -11.59 4.18 -15.20
CA PRO A 58 -12.01 4.97 -16.35
C PRO A 58 -12.32 6.43 -16.01
N ASN A 59 -11.96 7.35 -16.90
CA ASN A 59 -12.09 8.79 -16.67
C ASN A 59 -13.53 9.25 -16.35
N ASP A 60 -14.53 8.59 -16.94
CA ASP A 60 -15.96 8.79 -16.72
C ASP A 60 -16.44 8.35 -15.32
N HIS A 61 -15.73 7.41 -14.69
CA HIS A 61 -16.02 6.94 -13.32
C HIS A 61 -15.22 7.68 -12.24
N LEU A 62 -14.22 8.48 -12.63
CA LEU A 62 -13.33 9.20 -11.71
C LEU A 62 -14.11 10.18 -10.81
N GLY A 63 -15.05 10.93 -11.37
CA GLY A 63 -15.86 11.88 -10.59
C GLY A 63 -16.75 11.21 -9.54
N LYS A 64 -17.27 10.01 -9.85
CA LYS A 64 -18.05 9.20 -8.90
C LYS A 64 -17.16 8.71 -7.75
N LEU A 65 -15.95 8.25 -8.07
CA LEU A 65 -14.97 7.80 -7.08
C LEU A 65 -14.52 8.94 -6.18
N GLU A 66 -14.16 10.10 -6.76
CA GLU A 66 -13.74 11.28 -6.01
C GLU A 66 -14.85 11.78 -5.08
N LYS A 67 -16.12 11.77 -5.54
CA LYS A 67 -17.28 12.10 -4.71
C LYS A 67 -17.40 11.14 -3.52
N SER A 68 -17.35 9.83 -3.78
CA SER A 68 -17.40 8.78 -2.74
C SER A 68 -16.25 8.87 -1.74
N PHE A 69 -15.09 9.37 -2.17
CA PHE A 69 -13.96 9.66 -1.30
C PHE A 69 -14.24 10.88 -0.41
N LYS A 70 -14.70 12.00 -1.01
CA LYS A 70 -14.96 13.27 -0.30
C LYS A 70 -16.11 13.18 0.70
N ASP A 71 -17.17 12.46 0.37
CA ASP A 71 -18.33 12.27 1.26
C ASP A 71 -18.10 11.19 2.34
N GLY A 72 -16.97 10.48 2.27
CA GLY A 72 -16.61 9.45 3.23
C GLY A 72 -17.43 8.16 3.11
N THR A 73 -18.20 7.98 2.04
CA THR A 73 -18.88 6.72 1.73
C THR A 73 -17.85 5.62 1.46
N LEU A 74 -16.78 5.95 0.73
CA LEU A 74 -15.72 5.01 0.39
C LEU A 74 -15.04 4.43 1.64
N ALA A 75 -14.77 5.28 2.63
CA ALA A 75 -14.20 4.86 3.91
C ALA A 75 -15.11 3.87 4.65
N THR A 76 -16.43 4.09 4.56
CA THR A 76 -17.44 3.25 5.23
C THR A 76 -17.52 1.87 4.57
N GLU A 77 -17.46 1.80 3.24
CA GLU A 77 -17.45 0.53 2.52
C GLU A 77 -16.14 -0.24 2.74
N ILE A 78 -15.01 0.46 2.82
CA ILE A 78 -13.73 -0.15 3.20
C ILE A 78 -13.82 -0.76 4.60
N ASP A 79 -14.36 -0.04 5.59
CA ASP A 79 -14.54 -0.59 6.95
C ASP A 79 -15.39 -1.86 6.95
N LYS A 80 -16.50 -1.89 6.19
CA LYS A 80 -17.34 -3.09 6.05
C LYS A 80 -16.59 -4.28 5.46
N ILE A 81 -15.79 -4.04 4.42
CA ILE A 81 -14.96 -5.09 3.78
C ILE A 81 -13.95 -5.67 4.78
N HIS A 82 -13.43 -4.85 5.69
CA HIS A 82 -12.56 -5.29 6.78
C HIS A 82 -13.31 -5.82 8.01
N GLY A 83 -14.63 -6.05 7.91
CA GLY A 83 -15.44 -6.65 8.97
C GLY A 83 -15.91 -5.67 10.05
N MET A 84 -15.74 -4.37 9.86
CA MET A 84 -16.30 -3.34 10.75
C MET A 84 -17.62 -2.82 10.18
N ASP A 85 -18.71 -3.34 10.73
CA ASP A 85 -20.05 -2.89 10.36
C ASP A 85 -20.42 -1.58 11.11
N PRO A 86 -20.80 -0.51 10.38
CA PRO A 86 -21.21 0.78 10.94
C PRO A 86 -22.31 0.71 12.00
N ALA A 87 -23.18 -0.31 11.94
CA ALA A 87 -24.25 -0.53 12.91
C ALA A 87 -23.70 -0.88 14.29
N PHE A 88 -22.55 -1.58 14.35
CA PHE A 88 -21.90 -2.00 15.58
C PHE A 88 -20.81 -1.02 16.05
N SER A 89 -20.31 -0.16 15.15
CA SER A 89 -19.27 0.82 15.48
C SER A 89 -19.82 2.19 15.94
N TYR A 90 -21.14 2.35 16.09
CA TYR A 90 -21.81 3.61 16.46
C TYR A 90 -21.39 4.79 15.56
N GLY A 91 -21.23 4.53 14.26
CA GLY A 91 -20.79 5.54 13.30
C GLY A 91 -19.31 5.94 13.39
N LYS A 92 -18.51 5.24 14.21
CA LYS A 92 -17.04 5.40 14.19
C LYS A 92 -16.47 4.69 12.96
N LYS A 93 -15.66 5.43 12.21
CA LYS A 93 -14.88 4.93 11.09
C LYS A 93 -13.46 4.65 11.55
N ASP A 94 -12.92 3.50 11.17
CA ASP A 94 -11.52 3.18 11.45
C ASP A 94 -10.62 3.62 10.29
N ALA A 95 -11.01 3.31 9.06
CA ALA A 95 -10.35 3.81 7.86
C ALA A 95 -10.58 5.32 7.68
N LYS A 96 -9.51 6.09 7.84
CA LYS A 96 -9.42 7.52 7.49
C LYS A 96 -8.71 7.64 6.16
N LEU A 97 -9.50 7.90 5.12
CA LEU A 97 -8.96 8.16 3.80
C LEU A 97 -8.48 9.60 3.70
N SER A 98 -7.31 9.78 3.10
CA SER A 98 -6.67 11.06 2.88
C SER A 98 -5.95 11.03 1.53
N ARG A 99 -5.61 12.20 0.98
CA ARG A 99 -4.82 12.35 -0.24
C ARG A 99 -5.34 11.51 -1.43
N PHE A 100 -6.41 11.99 -2.06
CA PHE A 100 -6.85 11.48 -3.36
C PHE A 100 -5.95 12.06 -4.45
N CYS A 101 -5.12 11.23 -5.08
CA CYS A 101 -4.21 11.64 -6.14
C CYS A 101 -4.54 10.89 -7.43
N VAL A 102 -4.77 11.63 -8.50
CA VAL A 102 -4.91 11.09 -9.85
C VAL A 102 -3.59 11.34 -10.55
N THR A 103 -2.85 10.27 -10.83
CA THR A 103 -1.54 10.40 -11.47
C THR A 103 -1.71 10.40 -12.97
N MET A 104 -1.24 11.47 -13.62
CA MET A 104 -1.19 11.63 -15.08
C MET A 104 0.00 10.88 -15.71
N ALA A 105 0.31 9.65 -15.30
CA ALA A 105 1.21 8.85 -16.13
C ALA A 105 0.45 8.53 -17.43
N GLU A 106 0.68 9.36 -18.45
CA GLU A 106 -0.11 9.42 -19.68
C GLU A 106 0.04 8.14 -20.51
N ALA A 107 -1.07 7.44 -20.79
CA ALA A 107 -1.33 7.09 -22.17
C ALA A 107 -1.87 8.37 -22.83
N ARG A 108 -1.09 8.99 -23.73
CA ARG A 108 -1.49 10.27 -24.36
C ARG A 108 -2.73 10.09 -25.23
N PRO A 109 -3.66 11.06 -25.24
CA PRO A 109 -4.78 11.08 -26.16
C PRO A 109 -4.24 11.22 -27.60
N ILE A 110 -4.60 10.28 -28.48
CA ILE A 110 -4.09 10.18 -29.86
C ILE A 110 -4.63 11.32 -30.77
N ASN A 111 -5.61 12.10 -30.31
CA ASN A 111 -6.33 13.02 -31.19
C ASN A 111 -6.31 14.47 -30.69
N ALA A 112 -5.37 15.26 -31.20
CA ALA A 112 -5.55 16.68 -31.40
C ALA A 112 -4.88 17.07 -32.73
N ALA A 113 -5.69 17.66 -33.61
CA ALA A 113 -5.25 18.24 -34.87
C ALA A 113 -4.26 19.40 -34.60
N ASP A 114 -3.35 19.60 -35.55
CA ASP A 114 -2.30 20.62 -35.61
C ASP A 114 -1.03 20.36 -34.78
N LYS A 115 -0.29 19.32 -35.17
CA LYS A 115 1.10 19.10 -34.78
C LYS A 115 2.03 19.97 -35.64
N THR A 116 2.44 21.13 -35.13
CA THR A 116 3.57 21.89 -35.71
C THR A 116 4.89 21.33 -35.18
N MET A 117 5.97 21.42 -35.97
CA MET A 117 7.32 20.98 -35.54
C MET A 117 7.74 21.64 -34.23
N GLU A 118 7.49 22.94 -34.10
CA GLU A 118 7.78 23.71 -32.89
C GLU A 118 6.99 23.20 -31.67
N SER A 119 5.72 22.81 -31.85
CA SER A 119 4.92 22.22 -30.76
C SER A 119 5.46 20.87 -30.30
N LEU A 120 6.03 20.07 -31.21
CA LEU A 120 6.62 18.77 -30.89
C LEU A 120 7.99 18.95 -30.20
N GLU A 121 8.81 19.90 -30.63
CA GLU A 121 10.10 20.22 -30.00
C GLU A 121 9.91 20.72 -28.57
N GLN A 122 8.94 21.61 -28.32
CA GLN A 122 8.61 22.06 -26.97
C GLN A 122 8.13 20.91 -26.08
N GLN A 123 7.36 19.97 -26.63
CA GLN A 123 6.91 18.78 -25.90
C GLN A 123 8.08 17.84 -25.57
N ILE A 124 9.03 17.64 -26.49
CA ILE A 124 10.24 16.83 -26.25
C ILE A 124 11.05 17.45 -25.11
N MET A 125 11.30 18.75 -25.16
CA MET A 125 12.06 19.46 -24.12
C MET A 125 11.39 19.35 -22.75
N GLN A 126 10.06 19.46 -22.67
CA GLN A 126 9.33 19.26 -21.42
C GLN A 126 9.44 17.82 -20.89
N LEU A 127 9.36 16.83 -21.78
CA LEU A 127 9.51 15.42 -21.41
C LEU A 127 10.91 15.10 -20.90
N GLU A 128 11.95 15.60 -21.54
CA GLU A 128 13.34 15.43 -21.08
C GLU A 128 13.55 16.03 -19.69
N LEU A 129 12.93 17.19 -19.42
CA LEU A 129 13.04 17.86 -18.13
C LEU A 129 12.32 17.05 -17.03
N LEU A 130 11.14 16.51 -17.34
CA LEU A 130 10.41 15.60 -16.46
C LEU A 130 11.18 14.29 -16.21
N GLU A 131 11.81 13.72 -17.24
CA GLU A 131 12.63 12.51 -17.12
C GLU A 131 13.83 12.73 -16.19
N ARG A 132 14.51 13.87 -16.31
CA ARG A 132 15.63 14.23 -15.43
C ARG A 132 15.20 14.37 -13.99
N THR A 133 14.11 15.10 -13.72
CA THR A 133 13.56 15.23 -12.36
C THR A 133 13.18 13.87 -11.80
N ARG A 134 12.47 13.05 -12.60
CA ARG A 134 12.06 11.70 -12.19
C ARG A 134 13.25 10.78 -11.92
N SER A 135 14.33 10.92 -12.66
CA SER A 135 15.57 10.16 -12.45
C SER A 135 16.26 10.54 -11.14
N ILE A 136 16.23 11.82 -10.75
CA ILE A 136 16.76 12.28 -9.46
C ILE A 136 15.89 11.74 -8.31
N ASP A 137 14.56 11.87 -8.43
CA ASP A 137 13.63 11.34 -7.44
C ASP A 137 13.79 9.82 -7.26
N LEU A 138 13.95 9.09 -8.37
CA LEU A 138 14.18 7.65 -8.34
C LEU A 138 15.47 7.28 -7.62
N LYS A 139 16.56 8.03 -7.84
CA LYS A 139 17.81 7.82 -7.09
C LYS A 139 17.62 8.03 -5.59
N MET A 140 16.95 9.11 -5.18
CA MET A 140 16.67 9.37 -3.77
C MET A 140 15.81 8.28 -3.11
N VAL A 141 14.78 7.80 -3.83
CA VAL A 141 13.94 6.69 -3.36
C VAL A 141 14.73 5.39 -3.25
N MET A 142 15.63 5.11 -4.21
CA MET A 142 16.51 3.94 -4.17
C MET A 142 17.49 4.00 -2.99
N GLU A 143 18.09 5.15 -2.71
CA GLU A 143 18.96 5.35 -1.54
C GLU A 143 18.19 5.13 -0.23
N SER A 144 16.97 5.67 -0.15
CA SER A 144 16.09 5.48 1.00
C SER A 144 15.71 4.01 1.20
N LEU A 145 15.42 3.29 0.11
CA LEU A 145 15.13 1.86 0.14
C LEU A 145 16.33 1.04 0.61
N GLN A 146 17.53 1.34 0.11
CA GLN A 146 18.76 0.66 0.55
C GLN A 146 19.04 0.89 2.03
N SER A 147 18.90 2.13 2.52
CA SER A 147 19.05 2.42 3.95
C SER A 147 18.03 1.64 4.79
N PHE A 148 16.78 1.60 4.34
CA PHE A 148 15.73 0.84 5.02
C PHE A 148 16.03 -0.66 5.06
N GLN A 149 16.48 -1.24 3.95
CA GLN A 149 16.86 -2.66 3.86
C GLN A 149 18.01 -2.98 4.83
N LEU A 150 19.02 -2.12 4.91
CA LEU A 150 20.14 -2.28 5.84
C LEU A 150 19.70 -2.25 7.31
N ASP A 151 18.83 -1.30 7.67
CA ASP A 151 18.30 -1.21 9.02
C ASP A 151 17.43 -2.41 9.38
N PHE A 152 16.63 -2.89 8.43
CA PHE A 152 15.80 -4.07 8.60
C PHE A 152 16.66 -5.33 8.78
N HIS A 153 17.73 -5.47 7.99
CA HIS A 153 18.67 -6.58 8.10
C HIS A 153 19.35 -6.61 9.49
N LYS A 154 19.84 -5.47 9.98
CA LYS A 154 20.42 -5.35 11.33
C LYS A 154 19.43 -5.75 12.43
N ARG A 155 18.16 -5.36 12.30
CA ARG A 155 17.11 -5.75 13.26
C ARG A 155 16.87 -7.26 13.23
N PHE A 156 16.91 -7.87 12.05
CA PHE A 156 16.79 -9.32 11.89
C PHE A 156 17.97 -10.06 12.53
N GLU A 157 19.21 -9.66 12.27
CA GLU A 157 20.39 -10.25 12.91
C GLU A 157 20.33 -10.16 14.44
N TYR A 158 19.83 -9.05 14.98
CA TYR A 158 19.64 -8.89 16.42
C TYR A 158 18.59 -9.85 16.99
N LEU A 159 17.47 -10.01 16.28
CA LEU A 159 16.42 -10.94 16.67
C LEU A 159 16.91 -12.39 16.61
N ASP A 160 17.67 -12.74 15.58
CA ASP A 160 18.23 -14.08 15.39
C ASP A 160 19.13 -14.48 16.56
N LYS A 161 20.05 -13.58 16.96
CA LYS A 161 20.88 -13.77 18.16
C LYS A 161 20.07 -13.94 19.43
N LYS A 162 18.97 -13.19 19.59
CA LYS A 162 18.08 -13.36 20.75
C LYS A 162 17.36 -14.69 20.76
N VAL A 163 16.96 -15.19 19.59
CA VAL A 163 16.34 -16.51 19.45
C VAL A 163 17.35 -17.60 19.83
N ASP A 164 18.60 -17.50 19.38
CA ASP A 164 19.66 -18.44 19.78
C ASP A 164 19.89 -18.44 21.30
N GLU A 165 20.01 -17.25 21.91
CA GLU A 165 20.15 -17.13 23.37
C GLU A 165 18.96 -17.72 24.13
N MET A 166 17.75 -17.52 23.62
CA MET A 166 16.54 -18.09 24.22
C MET A 166 16.50 -19.61 24.08
N THR A 167 16.86 -20.13 22.91
CA THR A 167 16.88 -21.57 22.63
C THR A 167 17.88 -22.26 23.56
N ALA A 168 19.10 -21.73 23.68
CA ALA A 168 20.10 -22.25 24.61
C ALA A 168 19.62 -22.23 26.09
N LYS A 169 18.89 -21.18 26.50
CA LYS A 169 18.30 -21.11 27.85
C LYS A 169 17.19 -22.15 28.06
N VAL A 170 16.39 -22.44 27.04
CA VAL A 170 15.34 -23.45 27.09
C VAL A 170 15.96 -24.84 27.17
N ASP A 171 16.96 -25.13 26.34
CA ASP A 171 17.67 -26.42 26.36
C ASP A 171 18.30 -26.69 27.74
N ALA A 172 19.00 -25.69 28.30
CA ALA A 172 19.58 -25.80 29.64
C ALA A 172 18.53 -25.96 30.76
N LYS A 173 17.27 -25.51 30.55
CA LYS A 173 16.17 -25.78 31.48
C LYS A 173 15.62 -27.20 31.29
N CYS A 174 15.47 -27.65 30.06
CA CYS A 174 15.03 -29.02 29.75
C CYS A 174 16.01 -30.07 30.29
N GLU A 175 17.32 -29.86 30.14
CA GLU A 175 18.34 -30.75 30.72
C GLU A 175 18.23 -30.84 32.25
N ARG A 176 18.09 -29.69 32.93
CA ARG A 176 17.91 -29.64 34.39
C ARG A 176 16.62 -30.34 34.84
N LEU A 177 15.53 -30.16 34.10
CA LEU A 177 14.26 -30.82 34.38
C LEU A 177 14.39 -32.34 34.19
N ASN A 178 15.03 -32.78 33.11
CA ASN A 178 15.27 -34.21 32.84
C ASN A 178 16.16 -34.85 33.90
N ALA A 179 17.23 -34.19 34.32
CA ALA A 179 18.11 -34.67 35.40
C ALA A 179 17.35 -34.78 36.73
N THR A 180 16.45 -33.83 37.01
CA THR A 180 15.60 -33.86 38.21
C THR A 180 14.59 -35.01 38.13
N MET A 181 13.89 -35.20 37.00
CA MET A 181 12.96 -36.32 36.80
C MET A 181 13.64 -37.69 36.92
N GLN A 182 14.87 -37.83 36.41
CA GLN A 182 15.61 -39.09 36.56
C GLN A 182 15.96 -39.40 38.03
N ARG A 183 16.20 -38.38 38.86
CA ARG A 183 16.43 -38.58 40.31
C ARG A 183 15.18 -39.05 41.04
N TYR A 184 14.00 -38.58 40.65
CA TYR A 184 12.71 -39.00 41.25
C TYR A 184 12.23 -40.38 40.76
N LYS A 185 12.82 -40.93 39.69
CA LYS A 185 12.53 -42.28 39.19
C LYS A 185 13.38 -43.38 39.83
N LYS A 186 14.40 -43.03 40.63
CA LYS A 186 15.16 -43.96 41.48
C LYS A 186 14.54 -44.01 42.87
#